data_AF-A0A7V9MHI0-F1
#
_entry.id   AF-A0A7V9MHI0-F1
#
_cell.length_a   1.000
_cell.length_b   1.000
_cell.length_c   1.000
_cell.angle_alpha   90.00
_cell.angle_beta   90.00
_cell.angle_gamma   90.00
#
_symmetry.space_group_name_H-M   'P 1'
#
loop_
_entity.id
_entity.type
_entity.pdbx_description
1 polymer ?
#
loop_
_entity_poly.entity_id
_entity_poly.type
_entity_poly.pdbx_seq_one_letter_code
_entity_poly.pdbx_strand_id
1 'polypeptide(L)'
;RGLRGEEIPLEGRIAAIADVFDALTTDRIYRGALSLDEAVSIMRDGRGTHFEANLLDLILGSLDPVLAAKDELADAHDRASTGSATRF
;
A
#
# COMPACT_ATOMS: atom_id res chain seq x y z
N ARG A 1 20.02 3.46 14.42
CA ARG A 1 20.93 3.44 13.26
C ARG A 1 20.07 3.72 12.03
N GLY A 2 20.40 4.71 11.20
CA GLY A 2 19.63 5.05 10.00
C GLY A 2 20.37 4.57 8.76
N LEU A 3 19.96 3.43 8.22
CA LEU A 3 20.45 2.93 6.94
C LEU A 3 19.91 3.80 5.80
N ARG A 4 20.68 4.01 4.73
CA ARG A 4 20.28 4.87 3.62
C ARG A 4 20.47 4.17 2.28
N GLY A 5 19.53 4.43 1.36
CA GLY A 5 19.62 3.94 -0.02
C GLY A 5 19.82 2.43 -0.09
N GLU A 6 20.87 2.01 -0.78
CA GLU A 6 21.21 0.59 -0.99
C GLU A 6 21.73 -0.13 0.26
N GLU A 7 22.04 0.59 1.34
CA GLU A 7 22.32 -0.05 2.64
C GLU A 7 21.06 -0.68 3.24
N ILE A 8 19.87 -0.27 2.77
CA ILE A 8 18.60 -0.91 3.08
C ILE A 8 18.46 -2.13 2.16
N PRO A 9 18.29 -3.35 2.71
CA PRO A 9 18.03 -4.53 1.92
C PRO A 9 16.86 -4.32 0.94
N LEU A 10 16.92 -4.98 -0.22
CA LEU A 10 15.94 -4.78 -1.29
C LEU A 10 14.51 -5.00 -0.78
N GLU A 11 14.29 -6.07 -0.03
CA GLU A 11 13.03 -6.41 0.63
C GLU A 11 12.53 -5.30 1.55
N GLY A 12 13.42 -4.60 2.27
CA GLY A 12 13.06 -3.48 3.13
C GLY A 12 12.61 -2.25 2.32
N ARG A 13 13.24 -1.99 1.18
CA ARG A 13 12.83 -0.92 0.26
C ARG A 13 11.48 -1.21 -0.39
N ILE A 14 11.24 -2.47 -0.79
CA ILE A 14 9.95 -2.93 -1.33
C ILE A 14 8.85 -2.80 -0.27
N ALA A 15 9.10 -3.31 0.94
CA ALA A 15 8.15 -3.26 2.04
C ALA A 15 7.77 -1.83 2.41
N ALA A 16 8.72 -0.90 2.41
CA ALA A 16 8.44 0.51 2.68
C ALA A 16 7.49 1.14 1.65
N ILE A 17 7.64 0.82 0.36
CA ILE A 17 6.74 1.31 -0.69
C ILE A 17 5.35 0.70 -0.52
N ALA A 18 5.26 -0.61 -0.27
CA ALA A 18 4.00 -1.30 -0.08
C ALA A 18 3.23 -0.79 1.16
N ASP A 19 3.91 -0.59 2.28
CA ASP A 19 3.33 -0.08 3.53
C ASP A 19 2.73 1.32 3.36
N VAL A 20 3.46 2.22 2.68
CA VAL A 20 2.95 3.56 2.40
C VAL A 20 1.77 3.53 1.43
N PHE A 21 1.84 2.73 0.37
CA PHE A 21 0.74 2.59 -0.58
C PHE A 21 -0.54 2.11 0.11
N ASP A 22 -0.45 1.05 0.92
CA ASP A 22 -1.58 0.52 1.67
C ASP A 22 -2.12 1.56 2.66
N ALA A 23 -1.24 2.25 3.40
CA ALA A 23 -1.63 3.28 4.36
C ALA A 23 -2.37 4.48 3.72
N LEU A 24 -2.06 4.82 2.47
CA LEU A 24 -2.72 5.90 1.74
C LEU A 24 -4.06 5.46 1.15
N THR A 25 -4.17 4.21 0.71
CA THR A 25 -5.32 3.69 -0.05
C THR A 25 -6.30 2.89 0.79
N THR A 26 -6.05 2.70 2.08
CA THR A 26 -6.92 1.97 3.01
C THR A 26 -7.70 2.93 3.90
N ASP A 27 -9.01 2.70 4.04
CA ASP A 27 -9.87 3.50 4.90
C ASP A 27 -9.53 3.22 6.37
N ARG A 28 -9.25 4.29 7.12
CA ARG A 28 -8.95 4.22 8.55
C ARG A 28 -10.02 4.99 9.30
N ILE A 29 -10.31 4.58 10.53
CA ILE A 29 -11.33 5.17 11.43
C ILE A 29 -11.29 6.72 11.47
N TYR A 30 -10.11 7.32 11.28
CA TYR A 30 -9.88 8.77 11.35
C TYR A 30 -9.46 9.42 10.02
N ARG A 31 -9.41 8.67 8.92
CA ARG A 31 -9.00 9.15 7.59
C ARG A 31 -9.58 8.23 6.51
N GLY A 32 -10.44 8.81 5.68
CA GLY A 32 -10.90 8.19 4.44
C GLY A 32 -9.74 7.74 3.55
N ALA A 33 -9.89 6.60 2.88
CA ALA A 33 -8.94 6.17 1.85
C ALA A 33 -8.75 7.29 0.81
N LEU A 34 -7.51 7.57 0.43
CA LEU A 34 -7.25 8.44 -0.72
C LEU A 34 -7.61 7.72 -2.01
N SER A 35 -7.95 8.51 -3.03
CA SER A 35 -8.02 7.95 -4.39
C SER A 35 -6.64 7.46 -4.82
N LEU A 36 -6.63 6.53 -5.78
CA LEU A 36 -5.39 5.99 -6.33
C LEU A 36 -4.48 7.10 -6.87
N ASP A 37 -5.05 8.07 -7.59
CA ASP A 37 -4.31 9.18 -8.19
C ASP A 37 -3.66 10.07 -7.12
N GLU A 38 -4.37 10.37 -6.04
CA GLU A 38 -3.83 11.15 -4.91
C GLU A 38 -2.70 10.39 -4.22
N ALA A 39 -2.88 9.09 -3.94
CA ALA A 39 -1.86 8.26 -3.33
C ALA A 39 -0.59 8.19 -4.20
N VAL A 40 -0.76 7.96 -5.51
CA VAL A 40 0.35 7.92 -6.48
C VAL A 40 1.05 9.28 -6.57
N SER A 41 0.31 10.39 -6.55
CA SER A 41 0.90 11.73 -6.56
C SER A 41 1.78 11.95 -5.33
N ILE A 42 1.29 11.63 -4.13
CA ILE A 42 2.05 11.75 -2.88
C ILE A 42 3.32 10.89 -2.92
N MET A 43 3.22 9.65 -3.42
CA MET A 43 4.38 8.78 -3.51
C MET A 43 5.42 9.30 -4.51
N ARG A 44 4.98 9.88 -5.64
CA ARG A 44 5.86 10.51 -6.63
C ARG A 44 6.61 11.72 -6.07
N ASP A 45 6.00 12.50 -5.17
CA ASP A 45 6.69 13.59 -4.48
C ASP A 45 7.86 13.10 -3.59
N GLY A 46 7.77 11.86 -3.10
CA GLY A 46 8.83 11.18 -2.36
C GLY A 46 9.89 10.48 -3.22
N ARG A 47 9.76 10.50 -4.55
CA ARG A 47 10.65 9.79 -5.48
C ARG A 47 12.09 10.28 -5.38
N GLY A 48 13.04 9.36 -5.21
CA GLY A 48 14.47 9.65 -5.08
C GLY A 48 14.89 10.18 -3.70
N THR A 49 13.95 10.35 -2.76
CA THR A 49 14.24 10.76 -1.38
C THR A 49 13.76 9.72 -0.37
N HIS A 50 12.45 9.62 -0.16
CA HIS A 50 11.82 8.61 0.68
C HIS A 50 11.80 7.24 0.01
N PHE A 51 11.71 7.23 -1.32
CA PHE A 51 11.68 6.02 -2.12
C PHE A 51 12.83 5.98 -3.10
N GLU A 52 13.38 4.79 -3.33
CA GLU A 52 14.31 4.58 -4.42
C GLU A 52 13.55 4.71 -5.75
N ALA A 53 14.09 5.52 -6.65
CA ALA A 53 13.36 6.00 -7.82
C ALA A 53 12.95 4.88 -8.78
N ASN A 54 13.84 3.93 -9.08
CA ASN A 54 13.54 2.88 -10.05
C ASN A 54 12.54 1.89 -9.46
N LEU A 55 12.68 1.56 -8.19
CA LEU A 55 11.77 0.64 -7.51
C LEU A 55 10.35 1.22 -7.41
N LEU A 56 10.23 2.51 -7.08
CA LEU A 56 8.95 3.18 -7.06
C LEU A 56 8.30 3.18 -8.44
N ASP A 57 9.04 3.58 -9.48
CA ASP A 57 8.51 3.63 -10.85
C ASP A 57 8.07 2.24 -11.34
N LEU A 58 8.82 1.19 -11.00
CA LEU A 58 8.50 -0.18 -11.38
C LEU A 58 7.20 -0.66 -10.71
N ILE A 59 7.03 -0.41 -9.42
CA ILE A 59 5.82 -0.79 -8.67
C ILE A 59 4.61 0.01 -9.17
N LEU A 60 4.77 1.33 -9.36
CA LEU A 60 3.68 2.18 -9.87
C LEU A 60 3.28 1.82 -11.30
N GLY A 61 4.22 1.33 -12.11
CA GLY A 61 3.95 0.81 -13.45
C GLY A 61 3.25 -0.55 -13.49
N SER A 62 3.14 -1.23 -12.35
CA SER A 62 2.52 -2.56 -12.21
C SER A 62 1.45 -2.61 -11.12
N LEU A 63 0.64 -1.56 -10.98
CA LEU A 63 -0.37 -1.47 -9.92
C LEU A 63 -1.57 -2.39 -10.12
N ASP A 64 -1.91 -2.76 -11.36
CA ASP A 64 -3.06 -3.63 -11.67
C ASP A 64 -3.11 -4.90 -10.79
N PRO A 65 -2.05 -5.73 -10.69
CA PRO A 65 -2.06 -6.89 -9.80
C PRO A 65 -2.12 -6.52 -8.31
N VAL A 66 -1.60 -5.34 -7.91
CA VAL A 66 -1.64 -4.87 -6.51
C VAL A 66 -3.07 -4.53 -6.11
N LEU A 67 -3.81 -3.85 -7.00
CA LEU A 67 -5.21 -3.52 -6.78
C LEU A 67 -6.08 -4.77 -6.73
N ALA A 68 -5.88 -5.71 -7.67
CA ALA A 68 -6.60 -6.97 -7.66
C ALA A 68 -6.40 -7.76 -6.36
N ALA A 69 -5.16 -7.86 -5.87
CA ALA A 69 -4.86 -8.52 -4.61
C ALA A 69 -5.51 -7.82 -3.39
N LYS A 70 -5.63 -6.49 -3.45
CA LYS A 70 -6.26 -5.70 -2.39
C LYS A 70 -7.78 -5.91 -2.35
N ASP A 71 -8.43 -5.93 -3.52
CA ASP A 71 -9.86 -6.19 -3.65
C ASP A 71 -10.22 -7.59 -3.13
N GLU A 72 -9.44 -8.61 -3.49
CA GLU A 72 -9.64 -9.99 -2.99
C GLU A 72 -9.56 -10.09 -1.46
N LEU A 73 -8.66 -9.32 -0.84
CA LEU A 73 -8.47 -9.31 0.61
C LEU A 73 -9.58 -8.54 1.34
N ALA A 74 -10.01 -7.40 0.78
CA ALA A 74 -11.15 -6.63 1.30
C ALA A 74 -12.43 -7.49 1.29
N ASP A 75 -12.69 -8.17 0.18
CA ASP A 75 -13.81 -9.10 0.02
C ASP A 75 -13.76 -10.25 1.04
N ALA A 76 -12.56 -10.78 1.35
CA ALA A 76 -12.40 -11.82 2.36
C ALA A 76 -12.72 -11.32 3.78
N HIS A 77 -12.37 -10.06 4.09
CA HIS A 77 -12.64 -9.43 5.38
C HIS A 77 -14.15 -9.20 5.61
N ASP A 78 -14.87 -8.73 4.59
CA ASP A 78 -16.32 -8.50 4.67
C ASP A 78 -17.10 -9.82 4.81
N ARG A 79 -16.67 -10.87 4.11
CA ARG A 79 -17.26 -12.22 4.23
C ARG A 79 -17.05 -12.83 5.63
N ALA A 80 -15.91 -12.57 6.27
CA ALA A 80 -15.63 -13.03 7.63
C ALA A 80 -16.44 -12.25 8.69
N SER A 81 -16.71 -10.97 8.45
CA SER A 81 -17.43 -10.09 9.38
C SER A 81 -18.94 -10.32 9.40
N THR A 82 -19.51 -10.85 8.31
CA THR A 82 -20.97 -11.10 8.17
C THR A 82 -21.41 -12.45 8.78
N GLY A 83 -20.47 -13.30 9.23
CA GLY A 83 -20.74 -14.67 9.69
C GLY A 83 -21.20 -14.85 11.15
N SER A 84 -21.31 -13.80 11.97
CA SER A 84 -21.57 -13.90 13.42
C SER A 84 -22.92 -13.36 13.90
N ALA A 85 -23.95 -13.42 13.06
CA ALA A 85 -25.32 -13.11 13.44
C ALA A 85 -26.25 -14.26 13.03
N THR A 86 -26.35 -15.30 13.86
CA THR A 86 -27.59 -16.05 14.19
C THR A 86 -27.22 -17.24 15.08
N ARG A 87 -27.40 -17.08 16.39
CA ARG A 87 -27.85 -18.18 17.26
C ARG A 87 -28.46 -17.58 18.53
N PHE A 88 -29.78 -17.40 18.48
CA PHE A 88 -30.61 -17.42 19.68
C PHE A 88 -30.80 -18.89 20.11
#